data_AF-F2CCZ6-F1
#
_entry.id   AF-F2CCZ6-F1
#
_cell.length_a   1.000
_cell.length_b   1.000
_cell.length_c   1.000
_cell.angle_alpha   90.00
_cell.angle_beta   90.00
_cell.angle_gamma   90.00
#
_symmetry.space_group_name_H-M   'P 1'
#
loop_
_entity.id
_entity.type
_entity.pdbx_description
1 polymer ?
#
loop_
_entity_poly.entity_id
_entity_poly.type
_entity_poly.pdbx_seq_one_letter_code
_entity_poly.pdbx_strand_id
1 'polypeptide(L)'
;MLDLKFDKIFVPFGKLSGGEQVKGQLASVLLSDSNFLILDEPTNFLDITSLNALEKFLLSYPGSILLVCHDTYFQERLHFKKLCILNNNLLLEDYFED
;
A
#
# COMPACT_ATOMS: atom_id res chain seq x y z
N MET A 1 -1.89 -5.22 -12.75
CA MET A 1 -1.57 -4.16 -11.77
C MET A 1 -1.30 -4.72 -10.38
N LEU A 2 -2.02 -5.73 -9.88
CA LEU A 2 -1.76 -6.37 -8.56
C LEU A 2 -1.80 -7.92 -8.63
N ASP A 3 -1.38 -8.50 -9.75
CA ASP A 3 -1.45 -9.96 -10.01
C ASP A 3 -2.83 -10.61 -9.82
N LEU A 4 -3.90 -9.81 -9.92
CA LEU A 4 -5.27 -10.32 -10.00
C LEU A 4 -5.45 -11.03 -11.33
N LYS A 5 -5.76 -12.33 -11.28
CA LYS A 5 -6.00 -13.12 -12.49
C LYS A 5 -7.26 -12.66 -13.20
N PHE A 6 -7.23 -12.67 -14.53
CA PHE A 6 -8.29 -12.13 -15.38
C PHE A 6 -9.65 -12.83 -15.17
N ASP A 7 -9.65 -14.13 -14.88
CA ASP A 7 -10.85 -14.92 -14.57
C ASP A 7 -11.58 -14.43 -13.32
N LYS A 8 -10.88 -13.75 -12.40
CA LYS A 8 -11.45 -13.23 -11.15
C LYS A 8 -12.24 -11.94 -11.32
N ILE A 9 -12.06 -11.24 -12.45
CA ILE A 9 -12.74 -9.95 -12.72
C ILE A 9 -14.27 -10.13 -12.80
N PHE A 10 -14.73 -11.29 -13.26
CA PHE A 10 -16.15 -11.59 -13.41
C PHE A 10 -16.76 -12.29 -12.19
N VAL A 11 -15.97 -12.59 -11.17
CA VAL A 11 -16.44 -13.22 -9.94
C VAL A 11 -17.05 -12.16 -9.04
N PRO A 12 -18.28 -12.35 -8.51
CA PRO A 12 -18.87 -11.42 -7.55
C PRO A 12 -17.92 -11.18 -6.36
N PHE A 13 -17.79 -9.92 -5.93
CA PHE A 13 -16.82 -9.53 -4.90
C PHE A 13 -16.91 -10.38 -3.61
N GLY A 14 -18.12 -10.68 -3.15
CA GLY A 14 -18.35 -11.52 -1.96
C GLY A 14 -17.94 -12.99 -2.09
N LYS A 15 -17.54 -13.45 -3.29
CA LYS A 15 -17.02 -14.80 -3.56
C LYS A 15 -15.50 -14.84 -3.76
N LEU A 16 -14.85 -13.69 -3.77
CA LEU A 16 -13.39 -13.61 -3.80
C LEU A 16 -12.82 -14.01 -2.44
N SER A 17 -11.62 -14.59 -2.43
CA SER A 17 -10.86 -14.80 -1.19
C SER A 17 -10.50 -13.44 -0.55
N GLY A 18 -10.20 -13.42 0.75
CA GLY A 18 -9.84 -12.17 1.44
C GLY A 18 -8.70 -11.40 0.76
N GLY A 19 -7.65 -12.11 0.31
CA GLY A 19 -6.55 -11.48 -0.43
C GLY A 19 -6.96 -10.94 -1.80
N GLU A 20 -7.86 -11.63 -2.53
CA GLU A 20 -8.39 -11.12 -3.80
C GLU A 20 -9.31 -9.90 -3.59
N GLN A 21 -10.09 -9.87 -2.51
CA GLN A 21 -10.91 -8.72 -2.13
C GLN A 21 -10.05 -7.50 -1.83
N VAL A 22 -8.99 -7.67 -1.05
CA VAL A 22 -8.02 -6.60 -0.72
C VAL A 22 -7.35 -6.08 -2.00
N LYS A 23 -6.86 -6.98 -2.88
CA LYS A 23 -6.28 -6.58 -4.17
C LYS A 23 -7.29 -5.82 -5.04
N GLY A 24 -8.56 -6.22 -5.04
CA GLY A 24 -9.61 -5.56 -5.81
C GLY A 24 -9.94 -4.16 -5.28
N GLN A 25 -10.05 -4.01 -3.96
CA GLN A 25 -10.26 -2.72 -3.31
C GLN A 25 -9.06 -1.79 -3.56
N LEU A 26 -7.84 -2.29 -3.37
CA LEU A 26 -6.63 -1.55 -3.63
C LEU A 26 -6.59 -1.11 -5.10
N ALA A 27 -6.82 -2.01 -6.05
CA ALA A 27 -6.89 -1.65 -7.46
C ALA A 27 -7.92 -0.53 -7.74
N SER A 28 -9.09 -0.54 -7.09
CA SER A 28 -10.10 0.50 -7.28
C SER A 28 -9.63 1.87 -6.78
N VAL A 29 -8.95 1.92 -5.64
CA VAL A 29 -8.40 3.14 -5.06
C VAL A 29 -7.23 3.65 -5.90
N LEU A 30 -6.33 2.76 -6.33
CA LEU A 30 -5.16 3.11 -7.14
C LEU A 30 -5.55 3.59 -8.56
N LEU A 31 -6.70 3.17 -9.08
CA LEU A 31 -7.26 3.66 -10.34
C LEU A 31 -8.11 4.93 -10.19
N SER A 32 -8.34 5.41 -8.97
CA SER A 32 -9.05 6.66 -8.75
C SER A 32 -8.17 7.85 -9.14
N ASP A 33 -8.78 8.89 -9.72
CA ASP A 33 -8.11 10.16 -10.04
C ASP A 33 -7.99 11.06 -8.79
N SER A 34 -7.35 10.52 -7.76
CA SER A 34 -7.17 11.20 -6.47
C SER A 34 -5.85 11.97 -6.48
N ASN A 35 -5.82 13.18 -5.90
CA ASN A 35 -4.57 13.92 -5.71
C ASN A 35 -3.83 13.55 -4.41
N PHE A 36 -4.56 13.00 -3.43
CA PHE A 36 -4.04 12.59 -2.14
C PHE A 36 -4.53 11.18 -1.81
N LEU A 37 -3.60 10.26 -1.63
CA LEU A 37 -3.88 8.86 -1.36
C LEU A 37 -3.55 8.54 0.11
N ILE A 38 -4.49 7.95 0.83
CA ILE A 38 -4.29 7.48 2.21
C ILE A 38 -4.46 5.96 2.21
N LEU A 39 -3.44 5.24 2.67
CA LEU A 39 -3.44 3.78 2.76
C LEU A 39 -3.16 3.35 4.20
N ASP A 40 -4.07 2.56 4.75
CA ASP A 40 -3.93 1.95 6.06
C ASP A 40 -3.61 0.46 5.92
N GLU A 41 -2.38 0.08 6.29
CA GLU A 41 -1.85 -1.29 6.23
C GLU A 41 -2.11 -2.03 4.90
N PRO A 42 -1.73 -1.44 3.74
CA PRO A 42 -2.06 -2.00 2.44
C PRO A 42 -1.24 -3.24 2.06
N THR A 43 -0.22 -3.59 2.85
CA THR A 43 0.63 -4.78 2.65
C THR A 43 -0.05 -6.06 3.13
N ASN A 44 -1.10 -5.95 3.95
CA ASN A 44 -1.79 -7.10 4.50
C ASN A 44 -2.37 -8.00 3.41
N PHE A 45 -2.19 -9.32 3.59
CA PHE A 45 -2.66 -10.36 2.65
C PHE A 45 -2.08 -10.27 1.23
N LEU A 46 -1.04 -9.46 1.00
CA LEU A 46 -0.33 -9.40 -0.27
C LEU A 46 0.82 -10.43 -0.31
N ASP A 47 0.87 -11.17 -1.40
CA ASP A 47 2.05 -11.95 -1.76
C ASP A 47 3.18 -11.03 -2.29
N ILE A 48 4.39 -11.59 -2.40
CA ILE A 48 5.58 -10.86 -2.86
C ILE A 48 5.35 -10.20 -4.23
N THR A 49 4.66 -10.88 -5.15
CA THR A 49 4.37 -10.35 -6.48
C THR A 49 3.50 -9.09 -6.40
N SER A 50 2.48 -9.13 -5.54
CA SER A 50 1.54 -8.03 -5.33
C SER A 50 2.17 -6.86 -4.58
N LEU A 51 3.04 -7.15 -3.61
CA LEU A 51 3.85 -6.13 -2.91
C LEU A 51 4.75 -5.38 -3.89
N ASN A 52 5.44 -6.09 -4.77
CA ASN A 52 6.29 -5.47 -5.80
C ASN A 52 5.48 -4.60 -6.78
N ALA A 53 4.24 -4.99 -7.06
CA ALA A 53 3.38 -4.24 -7.95
C ALA A 53 2.82 -2.97 -7.26
N LEU A 54 2.46 -3.08 -5.97
CA LEU A 54 2.08 -1.95 -5.14
C LEU A 54 3.21 -0.93 -5.01
N GLU A 55 4.43 -1.38 -4.67
CA GLU A 55 5.62 -0.54 -4.60
C GLU A 55 5.83 0.27 -5.89
N LYS A 56 5.83 -0.40 -7.04
CA LYS A 56 5.98 0.26 -8.36
C LYS A 56 4.90 1.31 -8.59
N PHE A 57 3.67 1.03 -8.17
CA PHE A 57 2.58 2.00 -8.27
C PHE A 57 2.85 3.22 -7.38
N LEU A 58 3.15 3.00 -6.09
CA LEU A 58 3.36 4.08 -5.13
C LEU A 58 4.53 5.00 -5.54
N LEU A 59 5.62 4.42 -6.07
CA LEU A 59 6.77 5.18 -6.57
C LEU A 59 6.47 6.00 -7.84
N SER A 60 5.46 5.63 -8.61
CA SER A 60 5.06 6.32 -9.85
C SER A 60 3.80 7.17 -9.70
N TYR A 61 3.21 7.19 -8.51
CA TYR A 61 2.00 7.94 -8.25
C TYR A 61 2.28 9.45 -8.33
N PRO A 62 1.56 10.21 -9.17
CA PRO A 62 1.86 11.63 -9.40
C PRO A 62 1.39 12.53 -8.24
N GLY A 63 0.52 12.02 -7.36
CA GLY A 63 -0.01 12.75 -6.22
C GLY A 63 0.81 12.57 -4.94
N SER A 64 0.24 13.02 -3.83
CA SER A 64 0.82 12.81 -2.50
C SER A 64 0.25 11.55 -1.85
N ILE A 65 1.08 10.86 -1.06
CA ILE A 65 0.72 9.61 -0.39
C ILE A 65 0.95 9.75 1.11
N LEU A 66 -0.03 9.33 1.91
CA LEU A 66 0.12 9.00 3.32
C LEU A 66 -0.05 7.49 3.47
N LEU A 67 1.00 6.82 3.94
CA LEU A 67 1.04 5.37 4.11
C LEU A 67 1.24 5.04 5.59
N VAL A 68 0.31 4.26 6.15
CA VAL A 68 0.47 3.60 7.45
C VAL A 68 0.87 2.15 7.18
N CYS A 69 2.01 1.73 7.73
CA CYS A 69 2.57 0.41 7.50
C CYS A 69 3.42 -0.01 8.70
N HIS A 70 3.39 -1.30 9.06
CA HIS A 70 4.30 -1.89 10.06
C HIS A 70 5.43 -2.73 9.43
N ASP A 71 5.41 -2.98 8.12
CA ASP A 71 6.45 -3.73 7.41
C ASP A 71 7.66 -2.84 7.08
N THR A 72 8.74 -3.01 7.84
CA THR A 72 9.97 -2.22 7.69
C THR A 72 10.66 -2.47 6.35
N TYR A 73 10.69 -3.70 5.83
CA TYR A 73 11.32 -3.99 4.55
C TYR A 73 10.59 -3.31 3.39
N PHE A 74 9.25 -3.27 3.44
CA PHE A 74 8.47 -2.56 2.43
C PHE A 74 8.68 -1.04 2.50
N GLN A 75 8.73 -0.48 3.71
CA GLN A 75 8.97 0.96 3.93
C GLN A 75 10.32 1.41 3.39
N GLU A 76 11.39 0.66 3.68
CA GLU A 76 12.75 0.98 3.20
C GLU A 76 12.84 1.07 1.68
N ARG A 77 12.07 0.23 0.97
CA ARG A 77 12.05 0.22 -0.50
C ARG A 77 11.42 1.47 -1.13
N LEU A 78 10.50 2.12 -0.41
CA LEU A 78 9.78 3.29 -0.90
C LEU A 78 10.56 4.59 -0.73
N HIS A 79 11.52 4.64 0.20
CA HIS A 79 12.30 5.84 0.53
C HIS A 79 11.43 7.07 0.85
N PHE A 80 10.25 6.85 1.45
CA PHE A 80 9.37 7.93 1.87
C PHE A 80 9.89 8.56 3.17
N LYS A 81 9.53 9.82 3.41
CA LYS A 81 9.73 10.43 4.74
C LYS A 81 8.92 9.65 5.78
N LYS A 82 9.57 9.23 6.87
CA LYS A 82 8.92 8.44 7.91
C LYS A 82 8.52 9.27 9.13
N LEU A 83 7.34 8.95 9.62
CA LEU A 83 6.79 9.43 10.89
C LEU A 83 6.56 8.21 11.78
N CYS A 84 7.26 8.14 12.91
CA CYS A 84 7.22 7.02 13.84
C CYS A 84 6.35 7.38 15.04
N ILE A 85 5.40 6.51 15.39
CA ILE A 85 4.58 6.67 16.61
C ILE A 85 5.18 5.79 17.71
N LEU A 86 5.73 6.41 18.76
CA LEU A 86 6.32 5.73 19.91
C LEU A 86 5.82 6.36 21.21
N ASN A 87 5.33 5.54 22.14
CA ASN A 87 4.82 6.00 23.44
C ASN A 87 3.81 7.16 23.31
N ASN A 88 2.89 7.07 22.35
CA ASN A 88 1.90 8.10 22.02
C ASN A 88 2.49 9.43 21.52
N ASN A 89 3.77 9.46 21.14
CA ASN A 89 4.42 10.61 20.51
C ASN A 89 4.69 10.34 19.03
N LEU A 90 4.55 11.38 18.21
CA LEU A 90 4.92 11.36 16.81
C LEU A 90 6.36 11.89 16.67
N LEU A 91 7.25 11.06 16.17
CA LEU A 91 8.65 11.38 15.91
C LEU A 91 8.88 11.42 14.41
N LEU A 92 9.65 12.39 13.94
CA LEU A 92 10.06 12.46 12.55
C LEU A 92 11.43 11.78 12.42
N GLU A 93 11.62 10.94 11.41
CA GLU A 93 12.81 10.07 11.38
C GLU A 93 14.14 10.82 11.15
N ASP A 94 14.10 12.06 10.64
CA ASP A 94 15.29 12.94 10.51
C ASP A 94 15.98 13.24 11.88
N TYR A 95 15.43 12.78 13.00
CA TYR A 95 16.00 12.88 14.36
C TYR A 95 16.84 11.66 14.80
N PHE A 96 16.98 10.61 13.97
CA PHE A 96 17.74 9.39 14.31
C PHE A 96 19.12 9.29 13.64
N GLU A 97 19.50 10.27 12.82
CA GLU A 97 20.86 10.40 12.29
C GLU A 97 21.73 11.24 13.23
N ASP A 98 22.14 10.65 14.36
CA ASP A 98 23.28 11.09 15.20
C ASP A 98 24.20 9.89 15.48
#